data_AF-A0A3D3DZS0-F1
#
_entry.id   AF-A0A3D3DZS0-F1
#
_cell.length_a   1.000
_cell.length_b   1.000
_cell.length_c   1.000
_cell.angle_alpha   90.00
_cell.angle_beta   90.00
_cell.angle_gamma   90.00
#
_symmetry.space_group_name_H-M   'P 1'
#
loop_
_entity.id
_entity.type
_entity.pdbx_description
1 polymer ?
#
loop_
_entity_poly.entity_id
_entity_poly.type
_entity_poly.pdbx_seq_one_letter_code
_entity_poly.pdbx_strand_id
1 'polypeptide(L)'
;MNGNQSHDGSVFAMPIRARFNPDWHFEYYPVWSSYKGGSLAEHQFSFNYHYKYVGATVGYKTWSAGTTSINGFFAGVYLSF
;
A
#
# COMPACT_ATOMS: atom_id res chain seq x y z
N MET A 1 -12.28 23.36 -15.76
CA MET A 1 -11.08 22.55 -16.08
C MET A 1 -9.90 23.51 -16.15
N ASN A 2 -9.06 23.58 -15.10
CA ASN A 2 -7.85 24.42 -15.09
C ASN A 2 -6.64 23.52 -15.40
N GLY A 3 -6.28 23.47 -16.68
CA GLY A 3 -5.35 22.48 -17.24
C GLY A 3 -3.91 22.94 -17.39
N ASN A 4 -3.36 23.76 -16.49
CA ASN A 4 -1.92 24.09 -16.57
C ASN A 4 -1.33 24.58 -15.24
N GLN A 5 -1.43 23.78 -14.17
CA GLN A 5 -0.64 24.00 -12.96
C GLN A 5 0.38 22.87 -12.85
N SER A 6 1.67 23.19 -12.87
CA SER A 6 2.72 22.25 -12.48
C SER A 6 2.45 21.87 -11.04
N HIS A 7 1.96 20.66 -10.82
CA HIS A 7 1.73 20.15 -9.48
C HIS A 7 2.97 19.39 -9.06
N ASP A 8 3.84 20.07 -8.33
CA ASP A 8 4.96 19.41 -7.65
C ASP A 8 4.37 18.52 -6.54
N GLY A 9 4.58 17.22 -6.71
CA GLY A 9 4.21 16.21 -5.74
C GLY A 9 5.39 15.29 -5.52
N SER A 10 5.74 15.07 -4.26
CA SER A 10 6.71 14.05 -3.87
C SER A 10 5.98 12.78 -3.48
N VAL A 11 6.58 11.62 -3.81
CA VAL A 11 6.14 10.31 -3.33
C VAL A 11 7.34 9.61 -2.74
N PHE A 12 7.18 9.11 -1.52
CA PHE A 12 8.17 8.32 -0.83
C PHE A 12 7.53 7.03 -0.33
N ALA A 13 8.17 5.89 -0.57
CA ALA A 13 7.71 4.60 -0.09
C ALA A 13 8.90 3.78 0.41
N MET A 14 8.70 3.05 1.52
CA MET A 14 9.71 2.17 2.11
C MET A 14 9.11 0.79 2.41
N PRO A 15 8.87 -0.03 1.38
CA PRO A 15 8.32 -1.36 1.59
C PRO A 15 9.28 -2.25 2.37
N ILE A 16 8.75 -2.93 3.38
CA ILE A 16 9.45 -3.96 4.14
C ILE A 16 8.71 -5.28 3.92
N ARG A 17 9.44 -6.33 3.53
CA ARG A 17 8.91 -7.69 3.38
C ARG A 17 9.73 -8.66 4.23
N ALA A 18 9.06 -9.39 5.11
CA ALA A 18 9.65 -10.47 5.90
C ALA A 18 9.10 -11.80 5.38
N ARG A 19 9.97 -12.68 4.87
CA ARG A 19 9.61 -14.02 4.41
C ARG A 19 9.96 -15.03 5.48
N PHE A 20 8.98 -15.86 5.85
CA PHE A 20 9.19 -16.95 6.81
C PHE A 20 9.63 -18.22 6.06
N ASN A 21 9.03 -18.46 4.90
CA ASN A 21 9.43 -19.48 3.95
C ASN A 21 9.10 -18.97 2.52
N PRO A 22 9.30 -19.77 1.45
CA PRO A 22 9.01 -19.34 0.08
C PRO A 22 7.54 -18.93 -0.15
N ASP A 23 6.62 -19.48 0.64
CA ASP A 23 5.18 -19.38 0.44
C ASP A 23 4.54 -18.30 1.33
N TRP A 24 5.05 -18.09 2.55
CA TRP A 24 4.48 -17.20 3.55
C TRP A 24 5.35 -15.97 3.77
N HIS A 25 4.73 -14.79 3.63
CA HIS A 25 5.42 -13.54 3.91
C HIS A 25 4.50 -12.47 4.47
N PHE A 26 5.07 -11.63 5.32
CA PHE A 26 4.44 -10.42 5.81
C PHE A 26 5.03 -9.22 5.09
N GLU A 27 4.19 -8.22 4.87
CA GLU A 27 4.60 -6.98 4.26
C GLU A 27 4.07 -5.80 5.05
N TYR A 28 4.89 -4.77 5.09
CA TYR A 28 4.50 -3.45 5.50
C TYR A 28 4.87 -2.48 4.37
N TYR A 29 3.86 -1.79 3.85
CA TYR A 29 3.99 -0.86 2.73
C TYR A 29 3.56 0.55 3.17
N PRO A 30 4.49 1.35 3.71
CA PRO A 30 4.25 2.75 3.99
C PRO A 30 4.50 3.61 2.75
N VAL A 31 3.58 4.55 2.49
CA VAL A 31 3.71 5.57 1.47
C VAL A 31 3.41 6.93 2.08
N TRP A 32 4.22 7.91 1.75
CA TRP A 32 3.95 9.31 2.02
C TRP A 32 3.97 10.04 0.69
N SER A 33 2.95 10.84 0.44
CA SER A 33 2.91 11.66 -0.77
C SER A 33 2.38 13.05 -0.48
N SER A 34 2.76 13.99 -1.34
CA SER A 34 2.21 15.33 -1.33
C SER A 34 1.46 15.59 -2.63
N TYR A 35 0.24 16.12 -2.54
CA TYR A 35 -0.54 16.53 -3.71
C TYR A 35 -1.26 17.84 -3.40
N LYS A 36 -1.02 18.88 -4.22
CA LYS A 36 -1.61 20.23 -4.05
C LYS A 36 -1.41 20.82 -2.64
N GLY A 37 -0.24 20.58 -2.03
CA GLY A 37 0.07 21.04 -0.67
C GLY A 37 -0.56 20.22 0.47
N GLY A 38 -1.38 19.22 0.16
CA GLY A 38 -1.88 18.25 1.13
C GLY A 38 -0.93 17.08 1.32
N SER A 39 -0.68 16.70 2.58
CA SER A 39 0.04 15.46 2.91
C SER A 39 -0.93 14.28 2.90
N LEU A 40 -0.52 13.23 2.20
CA LEU A 40 -1.16 11.94 2.11
C LEU A 40 -0.24 10.90 2.74
N ALA A 41 -0.79 10.01 3.54
CA ALA A 41 -0.07 8.89 4.12
C ALA A 41 -0.87 7.61 3.95
N GLU A 42 -0.20 6.54 3.53
CA GLU A 42 -0.76 5.22 3.43
C GLU A 42 0.10 4.26 4.24
N HIS A 43 -0.55 3.43 5.04
CA HIS A 43 0.08 2.35 5.78
C HIS A 43 -0.68 1.07 5.51
N GLN A 44 -0.03 0.11 4.87
CA GLN A 44 -0.60 -1.20 4.61
C GLN A 44 0.21 -2.28 5.31
N PHE A 45 -0.48 -3.13 6.06
CA PHE A 45 0.05 -4.39 6.57
C PHE A 45 -0.65 -5.54 5.86
N SER A 46 0.13 -6.47 5.31
CA SER A 46 -0.42 -7.67 4.66
C SER A 46 0.29 -8.92 5.11
N PHE A 47 -0.51 -9.98 5.24
CA PHE A 47 -0.05 -11.35 5.31
C PHE A 47 -0.41 -12.03 3.99
N ASN A 48 0.59 -12.66 3.40
CA ASN A 48 0.50 -13.23 2.07
C ASN A 48 0.87 -14.71 2.13
N TYR A 49 0.06 -15.52 1.46
CA TYR A 49 0.34 -16.91 1.16
C TYR A 49 0.47 -17.07 -0.35
N HIS A 50 1.46 -17.81 -0.79
CA HIS A 50 1.71 -18.10 -2.19
C HIS A 50 1.94 -19.59 -2.37
N TYR A 51 1.26 -20.19 -3.35
CA TYR A 51 1.44 -21.59 -3.70
C TYR A 51 1.43 -21.75 -5.23
N LYS A 52 2.58 -22.10 -5.79
CA LYS A 52 2.82 -22.28 -7.23
C LYS A 52 2.49 -21.02 -8.05
N TYR A 53 1.27 -20.94 -8.59
CA TYR A 53 0.84 -19.85 -9.46
C TYR A 53 -0.25 -18.98 -8.83
N VAL A 54 -0.69 -19.31 -7.62
CA VAL A 54 -1.80 -18.66 -6.94
C VAL A 54 -1.32 -18.13 -5.60
N GLY A 55 -1.67 -16.89 -5.29
CA GLY A 55 -1.47 -16.30 -3.98
C GLY A 55 -2.75 -15.72 -3.41
N ALA A 56 -2.82 -15.71 -2.10
CA ALA A 56 -3.85 -15.05 -1.32
C ALA A 56 -3.22 -14.03 -0.39
N THR A 57 -3.92 -12.93 -0.19
CA THR A 57 -3.50 -11.83 0.67
C THR A 57 -4.65 -11.47 1.59
N VAL A 58 -4.34 -11.26 2.86
CA VAL A 58 -5.22 -10.57 3.80
C VAL A 58 -4.43 -9.46 4.44
N GLY A 59 -5.07 -8.33 4.71
CA GLY A 59 -4.35 -7.20 5.26
C GLY A 59 -5.24 -6.12 5.84
N TYR A 60 -4.59 -5.15 6.43
CA TYR A 60 -5.19 -3.95 6.99
C TYR A 60 -4.50 -2.74 6.39
N LYS A 61 -5.28 -1.78 5.92
CA LYS A 61 -4.79 -0.58 5.25
C LYS A 61 -5.40 0.65 5.92
N THR A 62 -4.58 1.66 6.11
CA THR A 62 -4.98 2.98 6.57
C THR A 62 -4.51 4.00 5.54
N TRP A 63 -5.41 4.87 5.11
CA TRP A 63 -5.13 6.00 4.24
C TRP A 63 -5.52 7.29 4.96
N SER A 64 -4.64 8.27 4.98
CA SER A 64 -4.83 9.54 5.69
C SER A 64 -4.56 10.71 4.76
N ALA A 65 -5.42 11.73 4.84
CA ALA A 65 -5.30 13.00 4.14
C ALA A 65 -5.60 14.13 5.13
N GLY A 66 -4.56 14.80 5.63
CA GLY A 66 -4.71 15.78 6.71
C GLY A 66 -5.31 15.15 7.98
N THR A 67 -6.45 15.66 8.45
CA THR A 67 -7.15 15.15 9.65
C THR A 67 -8.10 13.99 9.37
N THR A 68 -8.35 13.66 8.10
CA THR A 68 -9.25 12.57 7.72
C THR A 68 -8.45 11.30 7.49
N SER A 69 -8.90 10.20 8.10
CA SER A 69 -8.36 8.87 7.86
C SER A 69 -9.46 7.87 7.56
N ILE A 70 -9.16 6.93 6.67
CA ILE A 70 -10.00 5.78 6.34
C ILE A 70 -9.14 4.55 6.57
N ASN A 71 -9.67 3.59 7.30
CA ASN A 71 -9.01 2.33 7.55
C ASN A 71 -9.94 1.15 7.28
N GLY A 72 -9.36 -0.02 7.04
CA GLY A 72 -10.14 -1.20 6.77
C GLY A 72 -9.30 -2.44 6.51
N PHE A 73 -9.97 -3.58 6.60
CA PHE A 73 -9.43 -4.86 6.18
C PHE A 73 -9.64 -5.06 4.68
N PHE A 74 -8.70 -5.74 4.05
CA PHE A 74 -8.82 -6.18 2.67
C PHE A 74 -8.39 -7.64 2.55
N ALA A 75 -8.94 -8.30 1.54
CA ALA A 75 -8.52 -9.63 1.11
C ALA A 75 -8.41 -9.63 -0.41
N GLY A 76 -7.48 -10.40 -0.95
CA GLY A 76 -7.22 -10.49 -2.38
C GLY A 76 -6.68 -11.85 -2.77
N VAL A 77 -6.87 -12.19 -4.04
CA VAL A 77 -6.25 -13.35 -4.68
C VAL A 77 -5.51 -12.84 -5.90
N TYR A 78 -4.29 -13.32 -6.12
CA TYR A 78 -3.46 -12.95 -7.26
C TYR A 78 -2.88 -14.18 -7.94
N LEU A 79 -2.61 -14.07 -9.23
CA LEU A 79 -1.89 -15.07 -10.01
C LEU A 79 -0.47 -14.56 -10.28
N SER A 80 0.51 -15.45 -10.17
CA SER A 80 1.93 -15.14 -10.45
C SER A 80 2.48 -16.26 -11.33
N PHE A 81 3.00 -15.94 -12.51
CA PHE A 81 3.49 -16.89 -13.51
C PHE A 81 5.00 -16.79 -13.71
#